data_AF-A0A946VEE8-F1
#
_entry.id   AF-A0A946VEE8-F1
#
_cell.length_a   1.000
_cell.length_b   1.000
_cell.length_c   1.000
_cell.angle_alpha   90.00
_cell.angle_beta   90.00
_cell.angle_gamma   90.00
#
_symmetry.space_group_name_H-M   'P 1'
#
loop_
_entity.id
_entity.type
_entity.pdbx_description
1 polymer ?
#
loop_
_entity_poly.entity_id
_entity_poly.type
_entity_poly.pdbx_seq_one_letter_code
_entity_poly.pdbx_strand_id
1 'polypeptide(L)' 'MSMQWFVVHAYSGFENQVQRALGERIERLGMQEKFGEIMVPVEEVVEMRDGQKRRSERKFFP' A
#
# COMPACT_ATOMS: atom_id res chain seq x y z
N MET A 1 -4.63 25.83 -4.17
CA MET A 1 -3.44 25.23 -3.52
C MET A 1 -3.19 23.89 -4.19
N SER A 2 -1.96 23.61 -4.60
CA SER A 2 -1.60 22.32 -5.19
C SER A 2 -1.46 21.25 -4.10
N MET A 3 -1.94 20.05 -4.35
CA MET A 3 -1.64 18.90 -3.50
C MET A 3 -0.15 18.58 -3.56
N GLN A 4 0.40 18.18 -2.42
CA GLN A 4 1.78 17.73 -2.30
C GLN A 4 1.80 16.23 -2.03
N TRP A 5 2.81 15.55 -2.55
CA TRP A 5 3.04 14.14 -2.27
C TRP A 5 3.68 13.99 -0.89
N PHE A 6 3.19 12.99 -0.15
CA PHE A 6 3.74 12.61 1.15
C PHE A 6 4.06 11.12 1.14
N VAL A 7 5.13 10.75 1.86
CA VAL A 7 5.53 9.36 2.05
C VAL A 7 5.10 8.93 3.45
N VAL A 8 4.46 7.76 3.54
CA VAL A 8 4.05 7.15 4.81
C VAL A 8 4.79 5.84 4.97
N HIS A 9 5.42 5.66 6.13
CA HIS A 9 6.03 4.39 6.46
C HIS A 9 4.96 3.45 7.03
N ALA A 10 4.81 2.28 6.42
CA ALA A 10 3.92 1.22 6.86
C ALA A 10 4.72 -0.06 7.10
N TYR A 11 4.17 -0.96 7.91
CA TYR A 11 4.77 -2.27 8.12
C TYR A 11 4.67 -3.12 6.86
N SER A 12 5.76 -3.80 6.51
CA SER A 12 5.81 -4.72 5.37
C SER A 12 4.71 -5.78 5.47
N GLY A 13 3.99 -6.00 4.36
CA GLY A 13 2.85 -6.92 4.28
C GLY A 13 1.49 -6.31 4.69
N PHE A 14 1.47 -5.12 5.29
CA PHE A 14 0.24 -4.44 5.72
C PHE A 14 -0.13 -3.24 4.85
N GLU A 15 0.64 -2.91 3.83
CA GLU A 15 0.48 -1.69 3.02
C GLU A 15 -0.92 -1.60 2.37
N ASN A 16 -1.43 -2.71 1.86
CA ASN A 16 -2.80 -2.79 1.32
C ASN A 16 -3.88 -2.58 2.39
N GLN A 17 -3.66 -3.08 3.61
CA GLN A 17 -4.59 -2.85 4.71
C GLN A 17 -4.56 -1.38 5.15
N VAL A 18 -3.38 -0.78 5.19
CA VAL A 18 -3.20 0.65 5.51
C VAL A 18 -3.89 1.52 4.47
N GLN A 19 -3.78 1.22 3.17
CA GLN A 19 -4.47 1.96 2.11
C GLN A 19 -6.00 1.94 2.31
N ARG A 20 -6.57 0.75 2.54
CA ARG A 20 -8.02 0.60 2.77
C ARG A 20 -8.48 1.34 4.01
N ALA A 21 -7.78 1.15 5.13
CA ALA A 21 -8.09 1.83 6.38
C ALA A 21 -7.98 3.36 6.27
N LEU A 22 -7.01 3.85 5.48
CA LEU A 22 -6.84 5.27 5.21
C LEU A 22 -8.04 5.82 4.43
N GLY A 23 -8.47 5.14 3.36
CA GLY A 23 -9.67 5.50 2.59
C GLY A 23 -10.93 5.57 3.44
N GLU A 24 -11.22 4.52 4.21
CA GLU A 24 -12.38 4.49 5.11
C GLU A 24 -12.36 5.63 6.15
N ARG A 25 -11.18 5.98 6.65
CA ARG A 25 -11.02 7.03 7.65
C ARG A 25 -11.17 8.42 7.05
N ILE A 26 -10.70 8.62 5.81
CA ILE A 26 -10.91 9.86 5.06
C ILE A 26 -12.40 10.09 4.84
N GLU A 27 -13.14 9.07 4.40
CA GLU A 27 -14.58 9.16 4.19
C GLU A 27 -15.33 9.46 5.48
N ARG A 28 -15.02 8.73 6.56
CA ARG A 28 -15.66 8.89 7.87
C ARG A 28 -15.43 10.28 8.46
N LEU A 29 -14.27 10.88 8.21
CA LEU A 29 -13.91 12.19 8.73
C LEU A 29 -14.27 13.34 7.78
N GLY A 30 -14.86 13.06 6.60
CA GLY A 30 -15.19 14.09 5.63
C GLY A 30 -13.97 14.83 5.06
N MET A 31 -12.81 14.16 4.99
CA MET A 31 -11.53 14.78 4.62
C MET A 31 -11.17 14.60 3.14
N GLN A 32 -12.11 14.19 2.28
CA GLN A 32 -11.86 13.88 0.87
C GLN A 32 -11.20 15.05 0.11
N GLU A 33 -11.49 16.29 0.46
CA GLU A 33 -10.90 17.48 -0.18
C GLU A 33 -9.40 17.67 0.13
N LYS A 34 -8.88 17.00 1.17
CA LYS A 34 -7.47 17.07 1.58
C LYS A 34 -6.62 15.93 1.00
N PHE A 35 -7.25 14.90 0.45
CA PHE A 35 -6.58 13.71 -0.08
C PHE A 35 -6.86 13.56 -1.56
N GLY A 36 -5.80 13.42 -2.35
CA GLY A 36 -5.91 13.28 -3.81
C GLY A 36 -5.81 11.81 -4.19
N GLU A 37 -4.60 11.42 -4.53
CA GLU A 37 -4.28 10.04 -4.90
C GLU A 37 -3.50 9.34 -3.78
N ILE A 38 -3.85 8.08 -3.51
CA ILE A 38 -3.14 7.23 -2.54
C ILE A 38 -2.49 6.09 -3.32
N MET A 39 -1.18 6.20 -3.53
CA MET A 39 -0.38 5.21 -4.24
C MET A 39 0.31 4.27 -3.25
N VAL A 40 0.24 2.96 -3.48
CA VAL A 40 0.96 1.95 -2.72
C VAL A 40 1.93 1.23 -3.66
N PRO A 41 3.25 1.30 -3.42
CA PRO A 41 4.26 0.65 -4.26
C PRO A 41 4.44 -0.84 -3.89
N VAL A 42 3.35 -1.61 -3.82
CA VAL A 42 3.42 -3.07 -3.62
C VAL A 42 3.34 -3.81 -4.94
N GLU A 43 4.21 -4.80 -5.14
CA GLU A 43 3.95 -5.87 -6.10
C GLU A 43 2.79 -6.73 -5.56
N GLU A 44 1.72 -6.88 -6.35
CA GLU A 44 0.66 -7.85 -6.06
C GLU A 44 1.26 -9.27 -6.07
N VAL A 45 1.59 -9.79 -4.89
CA VAL A 45 2.03 -11.17 -4.73
C VAL A 45 0.80 -12.08 -4.74
N VAL A 46 0.39 -12.53 -5.92
CA VAL A 46 -0.58 -13.63 -6.03
C VAL A 46 0.17 -14.94 -5.69
N GLU A 47 0.24 -15.29 -4.42
CA GLU A 47 0.74 -16.62 -4.02
C GLU A 47 -0.29 -17.69 -4.39
N MET A 48 0.00 -18.46 -5.45
CA MET A 48 -0.68 -19.72 -5.72
C MET A 48 -0.26 -20.77 -4.67
N ARG A 49 -1.20 -21.20 -3.83
CA ARG A 49 -1.10 -22.43 -3.03
C ARG A 49 -1.88 -23.55 -3.71
N ASP A 50 -1.20 -24.31 -4.57
CA ASP A 50 -1.44 -25.76 -4.78
C ASP A 50 -0.38 -26.40 -5.70
N GLY A 51 0.88 -26.46 -5.24
CA GLY A 51 1.72 -27.59 -5.66
C GLY A 51 3.19 -27.40 -6.04
N GLN A 52 3.74 -26.19 -6.24
CA GLN A 52 5.20 -25.91 -6.17
C GLN A 52 5.58 -24.53 -6.74
N LYS A 53 6.27 -23.70 -5.95
CA LYS A 53 7.60 -23.14 -6.26
C LYS A 53 8.12 -22.32 -5.09
N ARG A 54 9.32 -22.69 -4.62
CA ARG A 54 10.12 -21.95 -3.64
C ARG A 54 10.45 -20.55 -4.17
N ARG A 55 10.19 -19.51 -3.37
CA ARG A 55 10.72 -18.15 -3.59
C ARG A 55 12.10 -18.06 -2.91
N SER A 56 13.14 -18.00 -3.73
CA SER A 56 14.44 -17.50 -3.29
C SER A 56 14.35 -15.98 -3.25
N GLU A 57 14.56 -15.40 -2.06
CA GLU A 57 14.72 -13.98 -1.89
C GLU A 57 16.06 -13.56 -2.50
N ARG A 58 16.01 -12.66 -3.49
CA ARG A 58 17.15 -11.83 -3.82
C ARG A 58 16.71 -10.38 -3.67
N LYS A 59 16.96 -9.83 -2.49
CA LYS A 59 16.88 -8.38 -2.26
C LYS A 59 17.93 -7.73 -3.16
N PHE A 60 17.46 -7.09 -4.22
CA PHE A 60 18.30 -6.22 -5.03
C PHE A 60 17.98 -4.77 -4.67
N PHE A 61 18.95 -4.17 -3.97
CA PHE A 61 19.22 -2.74 -3.80
C PHE A 61 18.61 -2.01 -2.58
N PRO A 62 19.32 -0.95 -2.12
CA PRO A 62 19.54 -0.60 -0.72
C PRO A 62 18.46 0.31 -0.11
#